data_AF-Q400S1-F1
#
_entry.id   AF-Q400S1-F1
#
_cell.length_a   1.000
_cell.length_b   1.000
_cell.length_c   1.000
_cell.angle_alpha   90.00
_cell.angle_beta   90.00
_cell.angle_gamma   90.00
#
_symmetry.space_group_name_H-M   'P 1'
#
loop_
_entity.id
_entity.type
_entity.pdbx_description
1 polymer ?
#
loop_
_entity_poly.entity_id
_entity_poly.type
_entity_poly.pdbx_seq_one_letter_code
_entity_poly.pdbx_strand_id
1 'polypeptide(L)' 'TSHRYVTLVAARRLEEAGIPAEDQKIVTCHLGNGCSMAAVLGGVSIDTTMGLTPLEGLM' A
#
# COMPACT_ATOMS: atom_id res chain seq x y z
N THR A 1 6.55 -4.11 -6.37
CA THR A 1 7.86 -3.74 -5.77
C THR A 1 7.78 -2.44 -4.97
N SER A 2 7.17 -1.36 -5.49
CA SER A 2 6.99 -0.10 -4.74
C SER A 2 6.04 -0.21 -3.55
N HIS A 3 4.76 -0.57 -3.76
CA HIS A 3 3.77 -0.69 -2.68
C HIS A 3 4.25 -1.60 -1.54
N ARG A 4 4.76 -2.79 -1.84
CA ARG A 4 5.31 -3.73 -0.84
C ARG A 4 6.41 -3.09 0.02
N TYR A 5 7.36 -2.37 -0.59
CA TYR A 5 8.43 -1.72 0.17
C TYR A 5 7.89 -0.65 1.11
N VAL A 6 7.05 0.25 0.58
CA VAL A 6 6.51 1.38 1.35
C VAL A 6 5.59 0.88 2.48
N THR A 7 4.81 -0.17 2.22
CA THR A 7 4.01 -0.86 3.24
C THR A 7 4.88 -1.40 4.38
N LEU A 8 6.00 -2.07 4.10
CA LEU A 8 6.87 -2.60 5.15
C LEU A 8 7.51 -1.49 5.98
N VAL A 9 7.92 -0.39 5.34
CA VAL A 9 8.45 0.79 6.04
C VAL A 9 7.40 1.44 6.92
N ALA A 10 6.18 1.61 6.41
CA ALA A 10 5.06 2.18 7.17
C ALA A 10 4.65 1.26 8.33
N ALA A 11 4.55 -0.05 8.09
CA ALA A 11 4.21 -1.04 9.09
C ALA A 11 5.18 -1.03 10.28
N ARG A 12 6.48 -0.99 10.01
CA ARG A 12 7.51 -0.87 11.06
C ARG A 12 7.32 0.40 11.90
N ARG A 13 7.02 1.54 11.27
CA ARG A 13 6.79 2.80 12.01
C ARG A 13 5.53 2.76 12.85
N LEU A 14 4.49 2.07 12.38
CA LEU A 14 3.25 1.87 13.14
C LEU A 14 3.49 0.93 14.33
N GLU A 15 4.27 -0.14 14.17
CA GLU A 15 4.71 -1.00 15.27
C GLU A 15 5.52 -0.22 16.31
N GLU A 16 6.48 0.62 15.88
CA GLU A 16 7.25 1.51 16.75
C GLU A 16 6.35 2.53 17.49
N ALA A 17 5.19 2.87 16.91
CA ALA A 17 4.17 3.71 17.54
C ALA A 17 3.16 2.93 18.40
N GLY A 18 3.35 1.62 18.58
CA GLY A 18 2.49 0.76 19.41
C GLY A 18 1.23 0.25 18.73
N ILE A 19 1.15 0.34 17.40
CA ILE A 19 0.02 -0.19 16.61
C ILE A 19 0.41 -1.57 16.08
N PRO A 20 -0.17 -2.67 16.62
CA PRO A 20 0.18 -4.02 16.21
C PRO A 20 -0.28 -4.29 14.78
N ALA A 21 0.37 -5.24 14.10
CA ALA A 21 0.18 -5.48 12.68
C ALA A 21 -1.30 -5.67 12.30
N GLU A 22 -2.06 -6.45 13.07
CA GLU A 22 -3.49 -6.72 12.87
C GLU A 22 -4.38 -5.46 12.82
N ASP A 23 -3.97 -4.38 13.50
CA ASP A 23 -4.71 -3.12 13.54
C ASP A 23 -4.26 -2.12 12.45
N GLN A 24 -3.22 -2.46 11.69
CA GLN A 24 -2.66 -1.56 10.68
C GLN A 24 -3.53 -1.53 9.42
N LYS A 25 -3.99 -0.33 9.09
CA LYS A 25 -4.74 -0.01 7.86
C LYS A 25 -3.92 1.00 7.07
N ILE A 26 -3.33 0.55 5.97
CA ILE A 26 -2.39 1.35 5.18
C ILE A 26 -2.95 1.53 3.77
N VAL A 27 -3.00 2.76 3.30
CA VAL A 27 -3.20 3.07 1.88
C VAL A 27 -1.89 3.60 1.33
N THR A 28 -1.39 2.97 0.28
CA THR A 28 -0.16 3.38 -0.38
C THR A 28 -0.48 4.05 -1.71
N CYS A 29 0.14 5.19 -1.99
CA CYS A 29 -0.03 5.94 -3.24
C CYS A 29 1.31 6.00 -3.97
N HIS A 30 1.42 5.34 -5.12
CA HIS A 30 2.55 5.47 -6.03
C HIS A 30 2.21 6.52 -7.09
N LEU A 31 2.90 7.66 -7.06
CA LEU A 31 2.66 8.79 -7.95
C LEU A 31 3.90 8.98 -8.84
N GLY A 32 3.82 8.51 -10.09
CA GLY A 32 4.92 8.53 -11.05
C GLY A 32 4.40 8.48 -12.49
N ASN A 33 5.23 8.06 -13.45
CA ASN A 33 4.79 7.96 -14.86
C ASN A 33 3.66 6.94 -15.10
N GLY A 34 3.42 6.05 -14.13
CA GLY A 34 2.17 5.29 -13.99
C GLY A 34 1.74 5.38 -12.53
N CYS A 35 0.53 5.86 -12.28
CA CYS A 35 0.03 6.12 -10.93
C CYS A 35 -0.91 5.01 -10.45
N SER A 36 -0.74 4.58 -9.19
CA SER A 36 -1.60 3.56 -8.59
C SER A 36 -1.69 3.68 -7.08
N MET A 37 -2.79 3.18 -6.52
CA MET A 37 -3.00 3.05 -5.08
C MET A 37 -3.27 1.60 -4.70
N ALA A 38 -2.84 1.21 -3.52
CA ALA A 38 -3.15 -0.10 -2.95
C ALA A 38 -3.59 0.02 -1.50
N ALA A 39 -4.68 -0.69 -1.18
CA ALA A 39 -5.21 -0.84 0.17
C ALA A 39 -4.57 -2.09 0.81
N VAL A 40 -4.04 -1.92 2.02
CA VAL A 40 -3.35 -2.96 2.78
C VAL A 40 -3.94 -3.03 4.18
N LEU A 41 -4.38 -4.23 4.55
CA LEU A 41 -4.91 -4.55 5.87
C LEU A 41 -4.00 -5.58 6.53
N GLY A 42 -3.43 -5.24 7.68
CA GLY A 42 -2.54 -6.14 8.41
C GLY A 42 -1.33 -6.65 7.60
N GLY A 43 -0.77 -5.79 6.75
CA GLY A 43 0.34 -6.15 5.86
C GLY A 43 -0.07 -6.92 4.59
N VAL A 44 -1.34 -7.29 4.43
CA VAL A 44 -1.87 -7.97 3.24
C VAL A 44 -2.53 -6.96 2.31
N SER A 45 -2.09 -6.91 1.05
CA SER A 45 -2.76 -6.10 0.03
C SER A 45 -4.12 -6.71 -0.29
N ILE A 46 -5.19 -5.96 -0.07
CA ILE A 46 -6.57 -6.42 -0.28
C ILE A 46 -7.19 -5.85 -1.55
N ASP A 47 -6.68 -4.72 -2.04
CA ASP A 47 -7.17 -4.10 -3.27
C ASP A 47 -6.11 -3.18 -3.90
N THR A 48 -6.23 -2.92 -5.20
CA THR A 48 -5.36 -2.01 -5.95
C THR A 48 -6.12 -1.35 -7.10
N THR A 49 -5.76 -0.12 -7.44
CA THR A 49 -6.41 0.62 -8.53
C THR A 49 -5.99 0.15 -9.92
N MET A 50 -4.90 -0.61 -10.04
CA MET A 50 -4.51 -1.22 -11.32
C MET A 50 -5.27 -2.54 -11.51
N GLY A 51 -5.86 -2.75 -12.68
CA GLY A 51 -6.42 -4.05 -13.03
C GLY A 51 -5.44 -4.88 -13.86
N LEU A 52 -5.94 -5.53 -14.92
CA LEU A 52 -5.13 -6.49 -15.70
C LEU A 52 -3.95 -5.82 -16.42
N THR A 53 -4.10 -4.55 -16.79
CA THR A 53 -3.05 -3.76 -17.44
C THR A 53 -2.77 -2.49 -16.64
N PRO A 54 -1.57 -1.90 -16.77
CA PRO A 54 -1.23 -0.64 -16.10
C PRO A 54 -2.00 0.59 -16.63
N LEU A 55 -2.84 0.41 -17.66
CA LEU A 55 -3.65 1.48 -18.22
C LEU A 55 -4.80 1.87 -17.26
N GLU A 56 -5.26 0.92 -16.45
CA GLU A 56 -6.11 1.18 -15.29
C GLU A 56 -5.25 1.65 -14.12
N GLY A 57 -5.70 2.68 -13.42
CA GLY A 57 -4.91 3.34 -12.38
C GLY A 57 -5.53 4.66 -11.96
N LEU A 58 -4.70 5.59 -11.50
CA LEU A 58 -5.14 6.95 -11.15
C LEU A 58 -5.07 7.87 -12.38
N MET A 59 -6.04 8.78 -12.51
CA MET A 59 -6.06 9.85 -13.52
C MET A 59 -5.08 10.98 -13.19
#